data_AF-A0A7S1V3Z3-F1
#
_entry.id   AF-A0A7S1V3Z3-F1
#
_cell.length_a   1.000
_cell.length_b   1.000
_cell.length_c   1.000
_cell.angle_alpha   90.00
_cell.angle_beta   90.00
_cell.angle_gamma   90.00
#
_symmetry.space_group_name_H-M   'P 1'
#
loop_
_entity.id
_entity.type
_entity.pdbx_description
1 polymer ?
#
loop_
_entity_poly.entity_id
_entity_poly.type
_entity_poly.pdbx_seq_one_letter_code
_entity_poly.pdbx_strand_id
1 'polypeptide(L)'
;MFMLGGVASAGLKRMAEDGMSDVLLTELDPATNEMVCSAEGGEAFTPPGMTLEITIPPDRYCDCISIASMAVGTNDAFVAINSQELSDGDVIYGSGYDAGTE
;
A
#
# COMPACT_ATOMS: atom_id res chain seq x y z
N MET A 1 -6.01 1.23 4.70
CA MET A 1 -4.98 0.22 4.45
C MET A 1 -4.68 -0.59 5.72
N PHE A 2 -4.24 0.06 6.80
CA PHE A 2 -3.96 -0.60 8.08
C PHE A 2 -4.22 0.34 9.27
N MET A 3 -4.15 -0.18 10.48
CA MET A 3 -4.21 0.59 11.73
C MET A 3 -2.96 0.27 12.55
N LEU A 4 -2.26 1.31 13.05
CA LEU A 4 -1.09 1.11 13.89
C LEU A 4 -1.46 0.39 15.19
N GLY A 5 -0.67 -0.63 15.54
CA GLY A 5 -0.96 -1.53 16.66
C GLY A 5 -2.12 -2.50 16.42
N GLY A 6 -2.75 -2.47 15.24
CA GLY A 6 -3.73 -3.44 14.81
C GLY A 6 -3.10 -4.69 14.18
N VAL A 7 -3.89 -5.75 14.05
CA VAL A 7 -3.49 -6.98 13.36
C VAL A 7 -3.49 -6.73 11.85
N ALA A 8 -2.42 -7.14 11.15
CA ALA A 8 -2.35 -7.07 9.69
C ALA A 8 -3.43 -7.95 9.04
N SER A 9 -4.02 -7.47 7.93
CA SER A 9 -4.89 -8.32 7.10
C SER A 9 -4.08 -9.44 6.44
N ALA A 10 -4.76 -10.47 5.93
CA ALA A 10 -4.09 -11.56 5.23
C ALA A 10 -3.35 -11.05 3.98
N GLY A 11 -3.95 -10.10 3.25
CA GLY A 11 -3.32 -9.41 2.14
C GLY A 11 -2.11 -8.58 2.54
N LEU A 12 -2.22 -7.78 3.61
CA LEU A 12 -1.11 -6.94 4.07
C LEU A 12 0.07 -7.78 4.54
N LYS A 13 -0.21 -8.85 5.30
CA LYS A 13 0.78 -9.85 5.70
C LYS A 13 1.54 -10.36 4.48
N ARG A 14 0.82 -10.90 3.49
CA ARG A 14 1.43 -11.50 2.29
C ARG A 14 2.23 -10.49 1.47
N MET A 15 1.79 -9.24 1.42
CA MET A 15 2.55 -8.17 0.77
C MET A 15 3.84 -7.85 1.54
N ALA A 16 3.77 -7.78 2.87
CA ALA A 16 4.93 -7.47 3.72
C ALA A 16 5.96 -8.61 3.78
N GLU A 17 5.53 -9.87 3.68
CA GLU A 17 6.40 -11.06 3.76
C GLU A 17 6.90 -11.55 2.40
N ASP A 18 6.01 -11.64 1.41
CA ASP A 18 6.33 -12.25 0.12
C ASP A 18 6.47 -11.22 -1.01
N GLY A 19 6.19 -9.95 -0.74
CA GLY A 19 6.12 -8.90 -1.78
C GLY A 19 4.95 -9.09 -2.74
N MET A 20 3.96 -9.92 -2.41
CA MET A 20 2.81 -10.23 -3.28
C MET A 20 1.57 -9.42 -2.87
N SER A 21 1.06 -8.63 -3.79
CA SER A 21 -0.09 -7.73 -3.57
C SER A 21 -1.44 -8.29 -4.03
N ASP A 22 -1.49 -9.48 -4.64
CA ASP A 22 -2.69 -10.08 -5.22
C ASP A 22 -3.86 -10.18 -4.22
N VAL A 23 -3.57 -10.69 -3.01
CA VAL A 23 -4.58 -10.83 -1.95
C VAL A 23 -5.00 -9.46 -1.41
N LEU A 24 -4.04 -8.54 -1.23
CA LEU A 24 -4.33 -7.18 -0.74
C LEU A 24 -5.19 -6.39 -1.73
N LEU A 25 -4.91 -6.50 -3.03
CA LEU A 25 -5.74 -5.87 -4.07
C LEU A 25 -7.15 -6.45 -4.09
N THR A 26 -7.30 -7.75 -3.85
CA THR A 26 -8.63 -8.38 -3.71
C THR A 26 -9.37 -7.84 -2.47
N GLU A 27 -8.70 -7.67 -1.33
CA GLU A 27 -9.29 -7.09 -0.11
C GLU A 27 -9.69 -5.61 -0.27
N LEU A 28 -9.02 -4.91 -1.20
CA LEU A 28 -9.25 -3.50 -1.51
C LEU A 28 -10.13 -3.29 -2.74
N ASP A 29 -10.71 -4.35 -3.32
CA ASP A 29 -11.55 -4.23 -4.51
C ASP A 29 -12.78 -3.32 -4.22
N PRO A 30 -12.93 -2.18 -4.92
CA PRO A 30 -14.07 -1.27 -4.76
C PRO A 30 -15.44 -1.92 -4.94
N ALA A 31 -15.53 -3.02 -5.68
CA ALA A 31 -16.78 -3.77 -5.86
C ALA A 31 -17.25 -4.47 -4.56
N THR A 32 -16.35 -4.66 -3.60
CA THR A 32 -16.63 -5.34 -2.32
C THR A 32 -16.28 -4.50 -1.10
N ASN A 33 -15.54 -3.41 -1.28
CA ASN A 33 -15.08 -2.52 -0.23
C ASN A 33 -15.45 -1.06 -0.55
N GLU A 34 -16.59 -0.60 -0.03
CA GLU A 34 -17.14 0.74 -0.29
C GLU A 34 -16.25 1.89 0.20
N MET A 35 -15.22 1.61 1.01
CA MET A 35 -14.27 2.60 1.52
C MET A 35 -13.10 2.86 0.54
N VAL A 36 -13.02 2.12 -0.56
CA VAL A 36 -11.94 2.22 -1.55
C VAL A 36 -12.52 2.64 -2.90
N CYS A 37 -12.01 3.73 -3.48
CA CYS A 37 -12.44 4.16 -4.82
C CYS A 37 -11.68 3.45 -5.95
N SER A 38 -10.40 3.12 -5.72
CA SER A 38 -9.55 2.40 -6.67
C SER A 38 -8.39 1.75 -5.91
N ALA A 39 -7.94 0.60 -6.40
CA ALA A 39 -6.79 -0.12 -5.89
C ALA A 39 -5.92 -0.56 -7.07
N GLU A 40 -4.65 -0.15 -7.04
CA GLU A 40 -3.67 -0.44 -8.09
C GLU A 40 -2.39 -0.96 -7.45
N GLY A 41 -1.65 -1.81 -8.16
CA GLY A 41 -0.42 -2.41 -7.67
C GLY A 41 0.67 -2.42 -8.73
N GLY A 42 1.92 -2.29 -8.30
CA GLY A 42 3.07 -2.53 -9.17
C GLY A 42 3.20 -4.00 -9.54
N GLU A 43 3.65 -4.28 -10.76
CA GLU A 43 3.80 -5.66 -11.26
C GLU A 43 5.16 -6.30 -10.89
N ALA A 44 6.14 -5.50 -10.46
CA ALA A 44 7.50 -5.98 -10.25
C ALA A 44 8.25 -5.26 -9.12
N PHE A 45 9.30 -5.93 -8.66
CA PHE A 45 10.30 -5.36 -7.77
C PHE A 45 10.89 -4.07 -8.36
N THR A 46 11.00 -3.02 -7.54
CA THR A 46 11.66 -1.77 -7.91
C THR A 46 13.07 -1.75 -7.32
N PRO A 47 14.14 -1.83 -8.14
CA PRO A 47 15.51 -1.78 -7.64
C PRO A 47 15.85 -0.44 -6.95
N PRO A 48 16.87 -0.41 -6.09
CA PRO A 48 17.35 0.83 -5.49
C PRO A 48 17.70 1.89 -6.55
N GLY A 49 17.23 3.12 -6.35
CA GLY A 49 17.45 4.24 -7.27
C GLY A 49 16.52 4.26 -8.48
N MET A 50 15.68 3.24 -8.67
CA MET A 50 14.63 3.25 -9.68
C MET A 50 13.33 3.86 -9.12
N THR A 51 12.46 4.30 -10.02
CA THR A 51 11.13 4.83 -9.70
C THR A 51 10.08 3.96 -10.37
N LEU A 52 9.04 3.62 -9.61
CA LEU A 52 7.81 3.04 -10.15
C LEU A 52 6.77 4.15 -10.25
N GLU A 53 6.13 4.27 -11.40
CA GLU A 53 5.02 5.18 -11.61
C GLU A 53 3.72 4.38 -11.65
N ILE A 54 2.72 4.82 -10.88
CA ILE A 54 1.37 4.25 -10.83
C ILE A 54 0.39 5.38 -11.12
N THR A 55 -0.53 5.16 -12.05
CA THR A 55 -1.60 6.12 -12.35
C THR A 55 -2.89 5.64 -11.72
N ILE A 56 -3.48 6.48 -10.86
CA ILE A 56 -4.77 6.21 -10.21
C ILE A 56 -5.81 7.15 -10.81
N PRO A 57 -6.97 6.66 -11.27
CA PRO A 57 -8.02 7.52 -11.78
C PRO A 57 -8.57 8.41 -10.65
N PRO A 58 -8.84 9.70 -10.91
CA PRO A 58 -9.40 10.59 -9.90
C PRO A 58 -10.82 10.16 -9.53
N ASP A 59 -11.16 10.22 -8.24
CA ASP A 59 -12.51 10.04 -7.73
C ASP A 59 -12.89 11.21 -6.82
N ARG A 60 -14.10 11.75 -6.99
CA ARG A 60 -14.59 12.94 -6.26
C ARG A 60 -14.93 12.69 -4.79
N TYR A 61 -14.91 11.43 -4.34
CA TYR A 61 -15.23 11.02 -2.99
C TYR A 61 -14.03 10.46 -2.23
N CYS A 62 -12.87 10.32 -2.88
CA CYS A 62 -11.63 9.86 -2.26
C CYS A 62 -10.53 10.92 -2.38
N ASP A 63 -10.30 11.61 -1.27
CA ASP A 63 -9.26 12.66 -1.16
C ASP A 63 -7.95 12.15 -0.55
N CYS A 64 -7.91 10.88 -0.15
CA CYS A 64 -6.79 10.25 0.53
C CYS A 64 -6.18 9.12 -0.29
N ILE A 65 -4.87 8.98 -0.22
CA ILE A 65 -4.11 7.85 -0.76
C ILE A 65 -3.47 7.02 0.37
N SER A 66 -3.34 5.73 0.13
CA SER A 66 -2.44 4.86 0.88
C SER A 66 -1.54 4.13 -0.09
N ILE A 67 -0.26 4.00 0.24
CA ILE A 67 0.72 3.25 -0.55
C ILE A 67 1.46 2.37 0.43
N ALA A 68 1.68 1.10 0.06
CA ALA A 68 2.51 0.18 0.82
C ALA A 68 3.40 -0.62 -0.12
N SER A 69 4.64 -0.89 0.29
CA SER A 69 5.60 -1.68 -0.45
C SER A 69 6.51 -2.44 0.50
N MET A 70 6.78 -3.70 0.20
CA MET A 70 7.72 -4.53 0.95
C MET A 70 9.12 -3.91 0.95
N ALA A 71 9.75 -3.84 2.12
CA ALA A 71 11.19 -3.63 2.19
C ALA A 71 11.90 -4.96 1.89
N VAL A 72 12.32 -5.16 0.64
CA VAL A 72 12.91 -6.44 0.21
C VAL A 72 14.13 -6.84 1.04
N GLY A 73 14.19 -8.13 1.39
CA GLY A 73 15.25 -8.68 2.24
C GLY A 73 14.97 -8.56 3.74
N THR A 74 13.74 -8.22 4.12
CA THR A 74 13.24 -8.26 5.50
C THR A 74 12.24 -9.42 5.67
N ASN A 75 11.88 -9.71 6.92
CA ASN A 75 10.86 -10.69 7.29
C ASN A 75 9.45 -10.17 6.92
N ASP A 76 9.01 -9.09 7.56
CA ASP A 76 7.65 -8.55 7.42
C ASP A 76 7.64 -7.01 7.52
N ALA A 77 8.77 -6.39 7.18
CA ALA A 77 8.89 -4.94 7.17
C ALA A 77 8.46 -4.34 5.83
N PHE A 78 7.74 -3.23 5.90
CA PHE A 78 7.22 -2.53 4.74
C PHE A 78 7.31 -1.02 4.91
N VAL A 79 7.36 -0.29 3.79
CA VAL A 79 7.29 1.18 3.79
C VAL A 79 5.90 1.59 3.35
N ALA A 80 5.31 2.57 4.03
CA ALA A 80 3.97 3.04 3.67
C ALA A 80 3.70 4.51 3.96
N ILE A 81 2.68 5.02 3.27
CA ILE A 81 1.84 6.14 3.69
C ILE A 81 0.41 5.60 3.83
N ASN A 82 -0.35 6.09 4.80
CA ASN A 82 -1.66 5.53 5.14
C ASN A 82 -2.67 6.65 5.36
N SER A 83 -3.73 6.65 4.56
CA SER A 83 -4.80 7.65 4.58
C SER A 83 -4.30 9.10 4.53
N GLN A 84 -3.36 9.37 3.61
CA GLN A 84 -2.77 10.68 3.42
C GLN A 84 -3.60 11.50 2.44
N GLU A 85 -4.09 12.67 2.85
CA GLU A 85 -4.70 13.65 1.95
C GLU A 85 -3.66 14.19 0.95
N LEU A 86 -4.08 14.40 -0.30
CA LEU A 86 -3.21 14.90 -1.37
C LEU A 86 -3.53 16.34 -1.77
N SER A 87 -2.48 17.11 -1.98
CA SER A 87 -2.48 18.41 -2.66
C SER A 87 -1.61 18.38 -3.92
N ASP A 88 -1.88 19.30 -4.84
CA ASP A 88 -1.10 19.40 -6.08
C ASP A 88 0.39 19.65 -5.79
N GLY A 89 1.25 18.81 -6.37
CA GLY A 89 2.70 18.88 -6.19
C GLY A 89 3.25 18.30 -4.89
N ASP A 90 2.45 17.57 -4.11
CA ASP A 90 2.90 16.97 -2.86
C ASP A 90 4.09 16.02 -3.03
N VAL A 91 5.04 16.12 -2.09
CA VAL A 91 6.14 15.19 -1.91
C VAL A 91 6.06 14.64 -0.48
N ILE A 92 5.72 13.36 -0.36
CA ILE A 92 5.48 12.71 0.93
C ILE A 92 6.51 11.61 1.14
N TYR A 93 7.10 11.54 2.33
CA TYR A 93 8.01 10.48 2.73
C TYR A 93 7.26 9.39 3.48
N GLY A 94 7.31 8.16 2.98
CA GLY A 94 6.80 6.99 3.67
C GLY A 94 7.65 6.62 4.89
N SER A 95 7.00 6.05 5.91
CA SER A 95 7.69 5.49 7.08
C SER A 95 7.81 3.98 6.97
N GLY A 96 8.81 3.41 7.64
CA GLY A 96 8.93 1.96 7.81
C GLY A 96 8.01 1.46 8.91
N TYR A 97 7.41 0.30 8.68
CA TYR A 97 6.51 -0.40 9.57
C TYR A 97 6.86 -1.89 9.60
N ASP A 98 6.37 -2.56 10.64
CA ASP A 98 6.50 -4.00 10.89
C ASP A 98 5.07 -4.56 10.94
N ALA A 99 4.79 -5.61 10.17
CA ALA A 99 3.45 -6.19 10.09
C ALA A 99 3.07 -7.03 11.33
N GLY A 100 4.05 -7.41 12.15
CA GLY A 100 3.88 -8.19 13.37
C GLY A 100 3.40 -9.61 13.09
N THR A 101 3.80 -10.18 11.96
CA THR A 101 3.39 -11.52 11.51
C THR A 101 4.53 -12.53 11.47
N GLU A 102 5.79 -12.09 11.62
CA GLU A 102 6.98 -12.91 11.87
C GLU A 102 7.75 -12.54 13.16
#